data_AF-A0A0P7AS53-F1
#
_entry.id   AF-A0A0P7AS53-F1
#
_cell.length_a   1.000
_cell.length_b   1.000
_cell.length_c   1.000
_cell.angle_alpha   90.00
_cell.angle_beta   90.00
_cell.angle_gamma   90.00
#
_symmetry.space_group_name_H-M   'P 1'
#
loop_
_entity.id
_entity.type
_entity.pdbx_description
1 polymer ?
#
loop_
_entity_poly.entity_id
_entity_poly.type
_entity_poly.pdbx_seq_one_letter_code
_entity_poly.pdbx_strand_id
1 'polypeptide(L)'
;MKSFSYFFCLIIAYLFMLSCSTEEDGPVDTTTTDVLGTWQLTQLTVSSAIDANNDGITATNLLEEVDCLNEVLTITANGSWNLGGVAPALISSITGNLYNVTCSEPFALSGNWEAASGTLQLNGGALTQFTLSGDQLIQNVGDDLPGIRTKVYQRQ
;
A
#
# COMPACT_ATOMS: atom_id res chain seq x y z
N MET A 1 -38.11 -53.71 21.66
CA MET A 1 -37.54 -53.01 20.49
C MET A 1 -37.97 -51.54 20.50
N LYS A 2 -37.50 -50.74 21.46
CA LYS A 2 -37.77 -49.29 21.52
C LYS A 2 -36.50 -48.47 21.85
N SER A 3 -35.48 -49.11 22.41
CA SER A 3 -34.17 -48.52 22.69
C SER A 3 -33.27 -48.33 21.46
N PHE A 4 -33.51 -49.06 20.36
CA PHE A 4 -32.68 -48.97 19.15
C PHE A 4 -32.95 -47.71 18.31
N SER A 5 -34.15 -47.13 18.42
CA SER A 5 -34.55 -45.94 17.65
C SER A 5 -33.99 -44.64 18.23
N TYR A 6 -33.71 -44.58 19.53
CA TYR A 6 -33.13 -43.41 20.18
C TYR A 6 -31.62 -43.29 19.94
N PHE A 7 -30.93 -44.42 19.74
CA PHE A 7 -29.50 -44.45 19.49
C PHE A 7 -29.15 -43.90 18.10
N PHE A 8 -30.00 -44.15 17.10
CA PHE A 8 -29.80 -43.64 15.74
C PHE A 8 -29.99 -42.11 15.62
N CYS A 9 -30.86 -41.52 16.44
CA CYS A 9 -31.10 -40.07 16.44
C CYS A 9 -29.94 -39.27 17.08
N LEU A 10 -29.25 -39.86 18.06
CA LEU A 10 -28.13 -39.22 18.77
C LEU A 10 -26.84 -39.12 17.93
N ILE A 11 -26.67 -40.03 16.96
CA ILE A 11 -25.49 -40.06 16.07
C ILE A 11 -25.58 -38.98 14.98
N ILE A 12 -26.79 -38.66 14.51
CA ILE A 12 -27.01 -37.62 13.48
C ILE A 12 -26.78 -36.21 14.05
N ALA A 13 -27.07 -35.99 15.34
CA ALA A 13 -26.84 -34.70 16.01
C ALA A 13 -25.34 -34.37 16.22
N TYR A 14 -24.48 -35.40 16.32
CA TYR A 14 -23.03 -35.19 16.50
C TYR A 14 -22.31 -34.79 15.19
N LEU A 15 -22.90 -35.06 14.03
CA LEU A 15 -22.31 -34.75 12.72
C LEU A 15 -22.47 -33.27 12.31
N PHE A 16 -23.26 -32.47 13.03
CA PHE A 16 -23.46 -31.05 12.72
C PHE A 16 -22.50 -30.09 13.43
N MET A 17 -21.60 -30.58 14.29
CA MET A 17 -20.70 -29.72 15.09
C MET A 17 -19.25 -29.65 14.56
N LEU A 18 -18.99 -30.14 13.33
CA LEU A 18 -17.66 -30.08 12.69
C LEU A 18 -17.56 -29.11 11.49
N SER A 19 -18.56 -28.25 11.26
CA SER A 19 -18.41 -27.13 10.32
C SER A 19 -17.69 -25.96 10.99
N CYS A 20 -16.45 -26.19 11.42
CA CYS A 20 -15.50 -25.11 11.62
C CYS A 20 -14.77 -24.96 10.28
N SER A 21 -15.29 -24.12 9.39
CA SER A 21 -14.48 -23.62 8.28
C SER A 21 -13.42 -22.73 8.92
N THR A 22 -12.18 -23.21 8.93
CA THR A 22 -11.02 -22.31 9.02
C THR A 22 -11.18 -21.29 7.90
N GLU A 23 -11.35 -20.02 8.26
CA GLU A 23 -11.14 -18.93 7.33
C GLU A 23 -9.64 -18.92 7.07
N GLU A 24 -9.23 -19.65 6.03
CA GLU A 24 -7.90 -19.56 5.46
C GLU A 24 -7.76 -18.11 4.97
N ASP A 25 -6.89 -17.33 5.62
CA ASP A 25 -6.29 -16.12 5.04
C ASP A 25 -5.46 -16.54 3.81
N GLY A 26 -6.17 -16.91 2.74
CA GLY A 26 -5.62 -17.00 1.41
C GLY A 26 -5.35 -15.59 0.88
N PRO A 27 -4.49 -15.44 -0.15
CA PRO A 27 -4.36 -14.17 -0.83
C PRO A 27 -5.75 -13.72 -1.28
N VAL A 28 -6.20 -12.57 -0.75
CA VAL A 28 -7.48 -11.97 -1.11
C VAL A 28 -7.51 -11.85 -2.63
N ASP A 29 -8.42 -12.59 -3.26
CA ASP A 29 -8.67 -12.50 -4.69
C ASP A 29 -9.27 -11.12 -4.94
N THR A 30 -8.38 -10.18 -5.24
CA THR A 30 -8.66 -8.75 -5.22
C THR A 30 -9.35 -8.41 -6.52
N THR A 31 -10.57 -7.95 -6.39
CA THR A 31 -11.42 -7.55 -7.49
C THR A 31 -11.01 -6.18 -8.00
N THR A 32 -11.35 -5.87 -9.24
CA THR A 32 -11.12 -4.53 -9.82
C THR A 32 -11.76 -3.40 -9.02
N THR A 33 -12.75 -3.71 -8.17
CA THR A 33 -13.39 -2.75 -7.27
C THR A 33 -12.55 -2.39 -6.05
N ASP A 34 -11.63 -3.26 -5.61
CA ASP A 34 -10.89 -3.05 -4.35
C ASP A 34 -9.84 -1.94 -4.48
N VAL A 35 -9.33 -1.71 -5.68
CA VAL A 35 -8.35 -0.64 -5.96
C VAL A 35 -9.00 0.73 -6.16
N LEU A 36 -10.33 0.79 -6.34
CA LEU A 36 -11.05 2.04 -6.61
C LEU A 36 -11.02 2.97 -5.39
N GLY A 37 -10.98 4.27 -5.66
CA GLY A 37 -11.06 5.31 -4.63
C GLY A 37 -9.87 6.25 -4.61
N THR A 38 -9.73 6.98 -3.52
CA THR A 38 -8.67 7.97 -3.28
C THR A 38 -7.71 7.44 -2.23
N TRP A 39 -6.42 7.61 -2.49
CA TRP A 39 -5.31 7.07 -1.74
C TRP A 39 -4.32 8.19 -1.44
N GLN A 40 -4.03 8.40 -0.16
CA GLN A 40 -3.13 9.46 0.31
C GLN A 40 -1.76 8.86 0.66
N LEU A 41 -0.67 9.48 0.19
CA LEU A 41 0.68 9.10 0.60
C LEU A 41 0.83 9.27 2.12
N THR A 42 1.23 8.21 2.80
CA THR A 42 1.44 8.18 4.26
C THR A 42 2.82 7.70 4.66
N GLN A 43 3.57 7.06 3.74
CA GLN A 43 4.98 6.75 3.94
C GLN A 43 5.76 6.92 2.65
N LEU A 44 6.94 7.51 2.75
CA LEU A 44 7.91 7.62 1.66
C LEU A 44 9.29 7.33 2.24
N THR A 45 9.79 6.11 2.08
CA THR A 45 10.98 5.67 2.83
C THR A 45 12.25 5.71 2.00
N VAL A 46 13.35 6.05 2.64
CA VAL A 46 14.72 5.92 2.12
C VAL A 46 15.44 4.73 2.75
N SER A 47 16.65 4.40 2.29
CA SER A 47 17.36 3.18 2.72
C SER A 47 18.05 3.23 4.08
N SER A 48 18.35 4.43 4.57
CA SER A 48 18.92 4.67 5.89
C SER A 48 18.24 5.87 6.52
N ALA A 49 18.20 5.95 7.86
CA ALA A 49 17.62 7.10 8.54
C ALA A 49 18.46 8.36 8.27
N ILE A 50 17.80 9.46 7.93
CA ILE A 50 18.42 10.76 7.65
C ILE A 50 17.77 11.82 8.52
N ASP A 51 18.48 12.91 8.75
CA ASP A 51 17.99 14.15 9.35
C ASP A 51 17.96 15.19 8.22
N ALA A 52 16.77 15.59 7.76
CA ALA A 52 16.63 16.57 6.68
C ALA A 52 16.15 17.93 7.15
N ASN A 53 15.47 17.99 8.30
CA ASN A 53 15.02 19.24 8.90
C ASN A 53 16.05 19.84 9.88
N ASN A 54 17.15 19.14 10.14
CA ASN A 54 18.25 19.50 11.03
C ASN A 54 17.80 19.72 12.49
N ASP A 55 16.85 18.89 12.97
CA ASP A 55 16.37 18.90 14.35
C ASP A 55 17.14 17.92 15.27
N GLY A 56 18.04 17.11 14.70
CA GLY A 56 18.87 16.13 15.41
C GLY A 56 18.21 14.77 15.62
N ILE A 57 16.99 14.55 15.13
CA ILE A 57 16.31 13.26 15.03
C ILE A 57 16.47 12.76 13.59
N THR A 58 16.61 11.45 13.42
CA THR A 58 16.70 10.84 12.09
C THR A 58 15.55 9.86 11.88
N ALA A 59 14.87 9.95 10.76
CA ALA A 59 13.86 8.99 10.32
C ALA A 59 14.17 8.40 8.95
N THR A 60 13.65 7.20 8.68
CA THR A 60 13.67 6.60 7.34
C THR A 60 12.51 7.08 6.48
N ASN A 61 11.43 7.54 7.11
CA ASN A 61 10.25 8.07 6.44
C ASN A 61 10.44 9.58 6.19
N LEU A 62 10.58 9.97 4.92
CA LEU A 62 10.81 11.36 4.55
C LEU A 62 9.67 12.29 4.92
N LEU A 63 8.45 11.77 5.15
CA LEU A 63 7.33 12.62 5.57
C LEU A 63 7.48 13.11 7.03
N GLU A 64 8.35 12.51 7.82
CA GLU A 64 8.70 12.97 9.17
C GLU A 64 9.80 14.04 9.14
N GLU A 65 10.56 14.09 8.05
CA GLU A 65 11.72 14.95 7.85
C GLU A 65 11.42 16.15 6.92
N VAL A 66 10.39 16.05 6.06
CA VAL A 66 10.14 16.97 4.95
C VAL A 66 8.63 17.24 4.78
N ASP A 67 8.17 18.36 5.34
CA ASP A 67 6.74 18.73 5.41
C ASP A 67 6.04 19.00 4.07
N CYS A 68 6.79 19.37 3.03
CA CYS A 68 6.20 19.74 1.74
C CYS A 68 5.67 18.53 0.95
N LEU A 69 6.10 17.33 1.29
CA LEU A 69 5.87 16.13 0.49
C LEU A 69 4.43 15.63 0.69
N ASN A 70 3.74 15.45 -0.41
CA ASN A 70 2.37 14.95 -0.41
C ASN A 70 2.07 14.37 -1.78
N GLU A 71 1.37 13.23 -1.86
CA GLU A 71 0.90 12.69 -3.13
C GLU A 71 -0.51 12.10 -2.91
N VAL A 72 -1.41 12.31 -3.87
CA VAL A 72 -2.77 11.78 -3.87
C VAL A 72 -2.99 11.01 -5.16
N LEU A 73 -3.29 9.72 -5.03
CA LEU A 73 -3.64 8.83 -6.13
C LEU A 73 -5.16 8.59 -6.12
N THR A 74 -5.82 8.78 -7.24
CA THR A 74 -7.25 8.47 -7.42
C THR A 74 -7.42 7.46 -8.54
N ILE A 75 -8.09 6.34 -8.26
CA ILE A 75 -8.41 5.27 -9.21
C ILE A 75 -9.92 5.28 -9.45
N THR A 76 -10.34 5.44 -10.71
CA THR A 76 -11.74 5.58 -11.08
C THR A 76 -12.28 4.38 -11.86
N ALA A 77 -13.56 4.06 -11.66
CA ALA A 77 -14.23 2.92 -12.28
C ALA A 77 -14.33 2.98 -13.82
N ASN A 78 -14.10 4.15 -14.42
CA ASN A 78 -14.02 4.32 -15.88
C ASN A 78 -12.68 3.85 -16.49
N GLY A 79 -11.80 3.23 -15.68
CA GLY A 79 -10.49 2.73 -16.13
C GLY A 79 -9.38 3.77 -16.11
N SER A 80 -9.61 4.96 -15.56
CA SER A 80 -8.60 6.02 -15.45
C SER A 80 -8.02 6.15 -14.04
N TRP A 81 -6.83 6.74 -13.95
CA TRP A 81 -6.23 7.16 -12.69
C TRP A 81 -5.64 8.56 -12.81
N ASN A 82 -5.51 9.25 -11.67
CA ASN A 82 -4.78 10.51 -11.54
C ASN A 82 -3.89 10.46 -10.29
N LEU A 83 -2.63 10.89 -10.42
CA LEU A 83 -1.69 11.09 -9.33
C LEU A 83 -1.25 12.55 -9.34
N GLY A 84 -1.28 13.23 -8.20
CA GLY A 84 -0.73 14.57 -8.10
C GLY A 84 -0.20 14.89 -6.72
N GLY A 85 0.64 15.91 -6.65
CA GLY A 85 1.26 16.33 -5.38
C GLY A 85 2.65 16.91 -5.56
N VAL A 86 3.48 16.78 -4.55
CA VAL A 86 4.86 17.25 -4.45
C VAL A 86 5.75 16.08 -4.00
N ALA A 87 6.75 15.76 -4.81
CA ALA A 87 7.70 14.67 -4.57
C ALA A 87 9.11 15.23 -4.26
N PRO A 88 10.06 14.40 -3.77
CA PRO A 88 11.45 14.81 -3.69
C PRO A 88 12.03 15.12 -5.08
N ALA A 89 12.59 16.32 -5.26
CA ALA A 89 13.29 16.73 -6.47
C ALA A 89 14.79 16.41 -6.41
N LEU A 90 15.40 16.55 -5.23
CA LEU A 90 16.79 16.22 -4.99
C LEU A 90 16.94 15.72 -3.56
N ILE A 91 17.70 14.64 -3.38
CA ILE A 91 18.17 14.15 -2.09
C ILE A 91 19.70 14.14 -2.16
N SER A 92 20.38 14.87 -1.28
CA SER A 92 21.83 14.98 -1.30
C SER A 92 22.41 14.95 0.11
N SER A 93 23.47 14.17 0.32
CA SER A 93 24.17 14.15 1.61
C SER A 93 24.91 15.47 1.85
N ILE A 94 24.86 15.97 3.09
CA ILE A 94 25.68 17.08 3.57
C ILE A 94 26.88 16.49 4.33
N THR A 95 26.62 15.78 5.42
CA THR A 95 27.63 15.09 6.24
C THR A 95 26.98 14.08 7.18
N GLY A 96 27.57 12.89 7.33
CA GLY A 96 26.97 11.82 8.15
C GLY A 96 25.53 11.53 7.71
N ASN A 97 24.59 11.61 8.67
CA ASN A 97 23.16 11.40 8.43
C ASN A 97 22.41 12.71 8.10
N LEU A 98 23.09 13.85 8.04
CA LEU A 98 22.49 15.12 7.64
C LEU A 98 22.37 15.18 6.12
N TYR A 99 21.15 15.34 5.62
CA TYR A 99 20.82 15.39 4.20
C TYR A 99 20.05 16.66 3.88
N ASN A 100 20.16 17.11 2.64
CA ASN A 100 19.27 18.12 2.08
C ASN A 100 18.26 17.42 1.17
N VAL A 101 16.97 17.67 1.40
CA VAL A 101 15.88 17.19 0.53
C VAL A 101 15.12 18.40 0.02
N THR A 102 15.10 18.60 -1.30
CA THR A 102 14.31 19.65 -1.93
C THR A 102 13.04 19.07 -2.53
N CYS A 103 11.97 19.85 -2.46
CA CYS A 103 10.66 19.49 -3.00
C CYS A 103 10.59 19.81 -4.50
N SER A 104 9.82 19.04 -5.24
CA SER A 104 9.46 19.37 -6.62
C SER A 104 8.46 20.51 -6.66
N GLU A 105 8.29 21.11 -7.84
CA GLU A 105 7.04 21.82 -8.14
C GLU A 105 5.87 20.82 -8.10
N PRO A 106 4.63 21.30 -7.83
CA PRO A 106 3.45 20.46 -7.91
C PRO A 106 3.35 19.79 -9.28
N PHE A 107 3.07 18.49 -9.29
CA PHE A 107 2.91 17.70 -10.50
C PHE A 107 1.53 17.05 -10.57
N ALA A 108 1.15 16.66 -11.78
CA ALA A 108 -0.03 15.84 -12.05
C ALA A 108 0.27 14.87 -13.20
N LEU A 109 -0.07 13.60 -12.99
CA LEU A 109 0.05 12.51 -13.94
C LEU A 109 -1.29 11.79 -14.02
N SER A 110 -1.58 11.19 -15.17
CA SER A 110 -2.82 10.46 -15.40
C SER A 110 -2.62 9.37 -16.43
N GLY A 111 -3.50 8.37 -16.40
CA GLY A 111 -3.50 7.34 -17.43
C GLY A 111 -4.57 6.29 -17.19
N ASN A 112 -4.30 5.08 -17.68
CA ASN A 112 -5.19 3.93 -17.53
C ASN A 112 -4.61 2.96 -16.50
N TRP A 113 -5.43 2.13 -15.88
CA TRP A 113 -4.96 1.14 -14.91
C TRP A 113 -5.51 -0.25 -15.19
N GLU A 114 -4.79 -1.25 -14.70
CA GLU A 114 -5.19 -2.65 -14.68
C GLU A 114 -4.94 -3.21 -13.28
N ALA A 115 -5.85 -4.04 -12.78
CA ALA A 115 -5.68 -4.70 -11.49
C ALA A 115 -5.99 -6.19 -11.60
N ALA A 116 -5.11 -7.00 -11.03
CA ALA A 116 -5.28 -8.45 -10.93
C ALA A 116 -4.40 -8.99 -9.79
N SER A 117 -4.87 -10.05 -9.13
CA SER A 117 -4.07 -10.87 -8.21
C SER A 117 -3.32 -10.06 -7.13
N GLY A 118 -3.98 -9.12 -6.46
CA GLY A 118 -3.35 -8.31 -5.40
C GLY A 118 -2.50 -7.17 -5.90
N THR A 119 -2.50 -6.88 -7.20
CA THR A 119 -1.65 -5.86 -7.80
C THR A 119 -2.44 -4.84 -8.59
N LEU A 120 -1.97 -3.60 -8.57
CA LEU A 120 -2.45 -2.49 -9.38
C LEU A 120 -1.30 -2.01 -10.27
N GLN A 121 -1.51 -2.03 -11.59
CA GLN A 121 -0.60 -1.52 -12.58
C GLN A 121 -1.13 -0.19 -13.13
N LEU A 122 -0.33 0.87 -13.03
CA LEU A 122 -0.62 2.15 -13.67
C LEU A 122 0.09 2.24 -15.02
N ASN A 123 -0.69 2.47 -16.08
CA ASN A 123 -0.24 2.71 -17.45
C ASN A 123 -0.31 4.21 -17.76
N GLY A 124 0.72 4.79 -18.39
CA GLY A 124 0.77 6.22 -18.72
C GLY A 124 1.93 7.01 -18.07
N GLY A 125 2.89 6.31 -17.46
CA GLY A 125 4.14 6.87 -16.90
C GLY A 125 5.24 5.80 -16.85
N ALA A 126 6.34 6.05 -16.12
CA ALA A 126 7.37 5.04 -15.82
C ALA A 126 6.77 3.95 -14.91
N LEU A 127 6.02 3.03 -15.51
CA LEU A 127 5.20 1.96 -14.95
C LEU A 127 5.46 1.66 -13.46
N THR A 128 4.56 2.14 -12.60
CA THR A 128 4.61 1.95 -11.16
C THR A 128 3.56 0.92 -10.75
N GLN A 129 4.01 -0.32 -10.52
CA GLN A 129 3.19 -1.40 -9.98
C GLN A 129 3.04 -1.21 -8.47
N PHE A 130 1.84 -1.46 -7.95
CA PHE A 130 1.54 -1.46 -6.52
C PHE A 130 1.05 -2.85 -6.10
N THR A 131 1.34 -3.21 -4.86
CA THR A 131 0.67 -4.31 -4.15
C THR A 131 -0.42 -3.74 -3.28
N LEU A 132 -1.63 -4.29 -3.39
CA LEU A 132 -2.75 -3.97 -2.52
C LEU A 132 -2.71 -4.89 -1.29
N SER A 133 -2.69 -4.29 -0.11
CA SER A 133 -2.70 -4.99 1.18
C SER A 133 -3.70 -4.30 2.12
N GLY A 134 -4.93 -4.81 2.15
CA GLY A 134 -6.03 -4.16 2.88
C GLY A 134 -6.31 -2.76 2.35
N ASP A 135 -6.20 -1.75 3.21
CA ASP A 135 -6.40 -0.34 2.86
C ASP A 135 -5.09 0.37 2.48
N GLN A 136 -4.08 -0.38 2.03
CA GLN A 136 -2.80 0.16 1.59
C GLN A 136 -2.45 -0.24 0.16
N LEU A 137 -1.98 0.74 -0.61
CA LEU A 137 -1.23 0.51 -1.84
C LEU A 137 0.25 0.71 -1.57
N ILE A 138 1.04 -0.33 -1.79
CA ILE A 138 2.47 -0.38 -1.50
C ILE A 138 3.25 -0.42 -2.82
N GLN A 139 4.11 0.57 -3.03
CA GLN A 139 5.05 0.59 -4.15
C GLN A 139 6.46 0.29 -3.62
N ASN A 140 7.04 -0.81 -4.09
CA ASN A 140 8.45 -1.12 -3.87
C ASN A 140 9.26 -0.53 -5.02
N VAL A 141 9.96 0.59 -4.76
CA VAL A 141 10.84 1.23 -5.75
C VAL A 141 12.21 0.54 -5.72
N GLY A 142 12.74 0.30 -4.52
CA GLY A 142 13.93 -0.50 -4.30
C GLY A 142 15.26 0.25 -4.35
N ASP A 143 15.28 1.58 -4.52
CA ASP A 143 16.51 2.35 -4.64
C ASP A 143 17.11 2.70 -3.27
N ASP A 144 18.43 2.61 -3.18
CA ASP A 144 19.19 3.15 -2.05
C ASP A 144 19.34 4.68 -2.14
N LEU A 145 19.53 5.35 -1.01
CA LEU A 145 19.89 6.78 -0.96
C LEU A 145 20.97 7.10 -2.02
N PRO A 146 20.78 8.16 -2.84
CA PRO A 146 19.77 9.22 -2.71
C PRO A 146 18.38 8.90 -3.31
N GLY A 147 18.10 7.64 -3.64
CA GLY A 147 16.79 7.20 -4.13
C GLY A 147 15.78 6.85 -3.04
N ILE A 148 14.63 6.34 -3.48
CA ILE A 148 13.49 5.95 -2.64
C ILE A 148 13.40 4.42 -2.57
N ARG A 149 13.17 3.88 -1.37
CA ARG A 149 12.94 2.45 -1.16
C ARG A 149 11.48 2.07 -1.40
N THR A 150 10.56 2.73 -0.70
CA THR A 150 9.13 2.39 -0.78
C THR A 150 8.23 3.62 -0.70
N LYS A 151 7.04 3.51 -1.29
CA LYS A 151 5.92 4.43 -1.05
C LYS A 151 4.73 3.64 -0.55
N VAL A 152 4.02 4.16 0.46
CA VAL A 152 2.77 3.59 0.95
C VAL A 152 1.68 4.64 0.91
N TYR A 153 0.57 4.27 0.28
CA TYR A 153 -0.63 5.09 0.22
C TYR A 153 -1.75 4.43 1.01
N GLN A 154 -2.47 5.22 1.80
CA GLN A 154 -3.58 4.79 2.63
C GLN A 154 -4.89 5.23 2.00
N ARG A 155 -5.87 4.33 1.95
CA ARG A 155 -7.23 4.66 1.51
C ARG A 155 -7.83 5.77 2.38
N GLN A 156 -8.55 6.70 1.75
CA GLN A 156 -9.33 7.78 2.41
C GLN A 156 -10.79 7.37 2.65
#